data_AF-A0AAC8Q257-F1
#
_entry.id   AF-A0AAC8Q257-F1
#
_cell.length_a   1.000
_cell.length_b   1.000
_cell.length_c   1.000
_cell.angle_alpha   90.00
_cell.angle_beta   90.00
_cell.angle_gamma   90.00
#
_symmetry.space_group_name_H-M   'P 1'
#
loop_
_entity.id
_entity.type
_entity.pdbx_description
1 polymer ?
#
loop_
_entity_poly.entity_id
_entity_poly.type
_entity_poly.pdbx_seq_one_letter_code
_entity_poly.pdbx_strand_id
1 'polypeptide(L)'
;MGEACHELAIPRKDGVRYVKLVPGWQQAFERIQALGGAIVLFSANVDAPTLELLAHWKLGGVPLTEHPAIAGILTNSYLVLQEKSEGVSDPKKGNPVREPSKDLRVFDETLSRVIIVDDNPTRLFQMRNARIFKKFEAEPFCTTSDPALRRAFEQALPTVVQELEDSVRDMDARGVPFAEAYLPYTSLGQVTVQFLVDSGGFDRARAIEYVRRHPKVVDPRY
;
A
#
# COMPACT_ATOMS: atom_id res chain seq x y z
N MET A 1 -17.23 -19.39 -17.11
CA MET A 1 -17.53 -19.19 -15.68
C MET A 1 -16.88 -17.88 -15.27
N GLY A 2 -17.62 -16.85 -14.87
CA GLY A 2 -16.95 -15.55 -14.67
C GLY A 2 -17.79 -14.33 -14.27
N GLU A 3 -19.13 -14.33 -14.33
CA GLU A 3 -19.89 -13.10 -14.02
C GLU A 3 -20.17 -12.90 -12.53
N ALA A 4 -20.56 -13.93 -11.78
CA ALA A 4 -21.12 -13.75 -10.43
C ALA A 4 -20.14 -13.24 -9.36
N CYS A 5 -18.83 -13.42 -9.53
CA CYS A 5 -17.82 -12.98 -8.56
C CYS A 5 -17.26 -11.59 -8.85
N HIS A 6 -17.26 -11.17 -10.12
CA HIS A 6 -16.66 -9.93 -10.58
C HIS A 6 -17.63 -8.76 -10.41
N GLU A 7 -17.07 -7.57 -10.23
CA GLU A 7 -17.86 -6.36 -9.96
C GLU A 7 -18.09 -5.52 -11.21
N LEU A 8 -17.21 -5.65 -12.21
CA LEU A 8 -17.29 -4.88 -13.45
C LEU A 8 -16.96 -5.75 -14.66
N ALA A 9 -17.71 -5.53 -15.72
CA ALA A 9 -17.48 -6.08 -17.04
C ALA A 9 -17.14 -4.92 -17.98
N ILE A 10 -15.91 -4.89 -18.49
CA ILE A 10 -15.41 -3.82 -19.35
C ILE A 10 -15.28 -4.37 -20.77
N PRO A 11 -16.12 -3.90 -21.71
CA PRO A 11 -16.01 -4.30 -23.10
C PRO A 11 -14.65 -3.91 -23.69
N ARG A 12 -14.08 -4.80 -24.49
CA ARG A 12 -12.85 -4.62 -25.26
C ARG A 12 -13.07 -5.11 -26.69
N LYS A 13 -12.15 -4.75 -27.59
CA LYS A 13 -12.19 -5.21 -29.00
C LYS A 13 -12.12 -6.74 -29.12
N ASP A 14 -11.49 -7.41 -28.16
CA ASP A 14 -11.20 -8.84 -28.14
C ASP A 14 -12.06 -9.62 -27.11
N GLY A 15 -13.03 -8.98 -26.46
CA GLY A 15 -13.92 -9.64 -25.50
C GLY A 15 -14.32 -8.74 -24.34
N VAL A 16 -14.58 -9.33 -23.17
CA VAL A 16 -14.92 -8.60 -21.94
C VAL A 16 -13.83 -8.83 -20.92
N ARG A 17 -13.28 -7.75 -20.37
CA ARG A 17 -12.41 -7.82 -19.18
C ARG A 17 -13.28 -7.74 -17.94
N TYR A 18 -13.30 -8.82 -17.17
CA TYR A 18 -13.90 -8.82 -15.85
C TYR A 18 -12.92 -8.27 -14.81
N VAL A 19 -13.41 -7.42 -13.92
CA VAL A 19 -12.62 -6.80 -12.86
C VAL A 19 -13.25 -7.12 -11.52
N LYS A 20 -12.42 -7.56 -10.58
CA LYS A 20 -12.77 -7.73 -9.17
C LYS A 20 -11.92 -6.75 -8.37
N LEU A 21 -12.58 -5.95 -7.55
CA LEU A 21 -11.91 -5.08 -6.61
C LEU A 21 -11.54 -5.88 -5.36
N VAL A 22 -10.50 -5.43 -4.67
CA VAL A 22 -10.05 -6.06 -3.43
C VAL A 22 -11.20 -5.99 -2.41
N PRO A 23 -11.58 -7.11 -1.75
CA PRO A 23 -12.61 -7.06 -0.72
C PRO A 23 -12.33 -6.00 0.34
N GLY A 24 -13.37 -5.24 0.71
CA GLY A 24 -13.27 -4.18 1.72
C GLY A 24 -12.75 -2.82 1.21
N TRP A 25 -12.56 -2.63 -0.09
CA TRP A 25 -12.02 -1.37 -0.63
C TRP A 25 -12.86 -0.13 -0.31
N GLN A 26 -14.19 -0.22 -0.37
CA GLN A 26 -15.08 0.91 -0.02
C GLN A 26 -14.92 1.29 1.45
N GLN A 27 -15.00 0.29 2.33
CA GLN A 27 -14.82 0.45 3.77
C GLN A 27 -13.44 1.02 4.10
N ALA A 28 -12.40 0.64 3.35
CA ALA A 28 -11.07 1.20 3.51
C ALA A 28 -11.06 2.71 3.23
N PHE A 29 -11.67 3.15 2.13
CA PHE A 29 -11.73 4.57 1.81
C PHE A 29 -12.52 5.36 2.85
N GLU A 30 -13.70 4.89 3.22
CA GLU A 30 -14.55 5.51 4.23
C GLU A 30 -13.83 5.64 5.58
N ARG A 31 -13.15 4.60 6.03
CA ARG A 31 -12.41 4.60 7.30
C ARG A 31 -11.18 5.50 7.26
N ILE A 32 -10.44 5.53 6.15
CA ILE A 32 -9.31 6.44 5.99
C ILE A 32 -9.77 7.91 6.04
N GLN A 33 -10.90 8.23 5.39
CA GLN A 33 -11.49 9.56 5.49
C GLN A 33 -11.96 9.90 6.90
N ALA A 34 -12.55 8.94 7.62
CA ALA A 34 -12.97 9.12 9.00
C ALA A 34 -11.80 9.42 9.95
N LEU A 35 -10.59 8.96 9.61
CA LEU A 35 -9.34 9.32 10.30
C LEU A 35 -8.79 10.70 9.92
N GLY A 36 -9.44 11.42 9.00
CA GLY A 36 -8.93 12.69 8.45
C GLY A 36 -7.82 12.51 7.40
N GLY A 37 -7.62 11.29 6.90
CA GLY A 37 -6.61 10.97 5.89
C GLY A 37 -7.03 11.37 4.47
N ALA A 38 -6.05 11.74 3.66
CA ALA A 38 -6.21 11.96 2.22
C ALA A 38 -5.84 10.69 1.44
N ILE A 39 -6.64 10.31 0.44
CA ILE A 39 -6.40 9.13 -0.38
C ILE A 39 -5.85 9.56 -1.74
N VAL A 40 -4.70 9.03 -2.12
CA VAL A 40 -4.12 9.22 -3.45
C VAL A 40 -4.01 7.88 -4.16
N LEU A 41 -4.56 7.80 -5.37
CA LEU A 41 -4.42 6.62 -6.23
C LEU A 41 -3.19 6.80 -7.10
N PHE A 42 -2.10 6.11 -6.79
CA PHE A 42 -0.86 6.19 -7.57
C PHE A 42 -0.66 4.89 -8.36
N SER A 43 -0.87 4.92 -9.67
CA SER A 43 -0.70 3.78 -10.58
C SER A 43 0.59 3.91 -11.40
N ALA A 44 1.21 2.77 -11.74
CA ALA A 44 2.29 2.72 -12.74
C ALA A 44 1.78 2.44 -14.16
N ASN A 45 0.45 2.38 -14.35
CA ASN A 45 -0.18 2.15 -15.65
C ASN A 45 -0.33 3.45 -16.44
N VAL A 46 -0.55 3.30 -17.75
CA VAL A 46 -0.80 4.40 -18.69
C VAL A 46 -2.03 5.20 -18.27
N ASP A 47 -1.94 6.52 -18.42
CA ASP A 47 -2.93 7.51 -17.99
C ASP A 47 -4.36 7.18 -18.43
N ALA A 48 -4.65 7.25 -19.74
CA ALA A 48 -6.02 7.18 -20.24
C ALA A 48 -6.76 5.88 -19.87
N PRO A 49 -6.18 4.67 -20.06
CA PRO A 49 -6.86 3.43 -19.67
C PRO A 49 -7.07 3.31 -18.15
N THR A 50 -6.21 3.93 -17.34
CA THR A 50 -6.35 3.93 -15.88
C THR A 50 -7.50 4.84 -15.45
N LEU A 51 -7.57 6.05 -16.02
CA LEU A 51 -8.63 7.01 -15.72
C LEU A 51 -10.00 6.50 -16.19
N GLU A 52 -10.08 5.92 -17.38
CA GLU A 52 -11.29 5.28 -17.89
C GLU A 52 -11.77 4.16 -16.95
N LEU A 53 -10.86 3.30 -16.49
CA LEU A 53 -11.18 2.23 -15.54
C LEU A 53 -11.72 2.80 -14.21
N LEU A 54 -11.07 3.82 -13.66
CA LEU A 54 -11.46 4.44 -12.39
C LEU A 54 -12.82 5.15 -12.48
N ALA A 55 -13.20 5.68 -13.65
CA ALA A 55 -14.50 6.31 -13.87
C ALA A 55 -15.68 5.31 -13.71
N HIS A 56 -15.43 4.01 -13.90
CA HIS A 56 -16.44 2.97 -13.66
C HIS A 56 -16.57 2.59 -12.18
N TRP A 57 -15.62 2.96 -11.33
CA TRP A 57 -15.59 2.57 -9.92
C TRP A 57 -16.30 3.64 -9.12
N LYS A 58 -17.33 3.26 -8.36
CA LYS A 58 -18.18 4.22 -7.65
C LYS A 58 -18.14 4.00 -6.15
N LEU A 59 -17.84 5.07 -5.42
CA LEU A 59 -18.02 5.16 -3.98
C LEU A 59 -19.23 6.07 -3.73
N GLY A 60 -20.21 5.63 -2.93
CA GLY A 60 -21.46 6.39 -2.74
C GLY A 60 -22.20 6.77 -4.02
N GLY A 61 -22.02 6.01 -5.12
CA GLY A 61 -22.61 6.29 -6.43
C GLY A 61 -21.83 7.29 -7.31
N VAL A 62 -20.78 7.92 -6.79
CA VAL A 62 -19.95 8.90 -7.52
C VAL A 62 -18.67 8.21 -8.04
N PRO A 63 -18.29 8.40 -9.32
CA PRO A 63 -17.03 7.89 -9.87
C PRO A 63 -15.80 8.27 -9.03
N LEU A 64 -14.83 7.38 -8.87
CA LEU A 64 -13.61 7.66 -8.09
C LEU A 64 -12.80 8.83 -8.65
N THR A 65 -12.88 9.08 -9.96
CA THR A 65 -12.25 10.24 -10.61
C THR A 65 -12.82 11.58 -10.16
N GLU A 66 -14.02 11.59 -9.59
CA GLU A 66 -14.77 12.78 -9.16
C GLU A 66 -15.09 12.76 -7.66
N HIS A 67 -14.82 11.64 -6.97
CA HIS A 67 -15.19 11.48 -5.58
C HIS A 67 -14.31 12.34 -4.66
N PRO A 68 -14.88 13.15 -3.75
CA PRO A 68 -14.11 14.06 -2.88
C PRO A 68 -13.16 13.36 -1.90
N ALA A 69 -13.29 12.04 -1.75
CA ALA A 69 -12.34 11.21 -1.00
C ALA A 69 -10.97 11.09 -1.64
N ILE A 70 -10.92 11.22 -2.98
CA ILE A 70 -9.70 11.02 -3.75
C ILE A 70 -9.03 12.39 -3.92
N ALA A 71 -7.98 12.61 -3.14
CA ALA A 71 -7.21 13.85 -3.16
C ALA A 71 -6.32 13.97 -4.40
N GLY A 72 -6.03 12.87 -5.08
CA GLY A 72 -5.27 12.87 -6.32
C GLY A 72 -5.22 11.51 -7.00
N ILE A 73 -5.04 11.54 -8.32
CA ILE A 73 -4.78 10.35 -9.14
C ILE A 73 -3.49 10.61 -9.91
N LEU A 74 -2.47 9.81 -9.62
CA LEU A 74 -1.19 9.82 -10.32
C LEU A 74 -1.04 8.51 -11.09
N THR A 75 -0.48 8.60 -12.28
CA THR A 75 -0.29 7.50 -13.24
C THR A 75 1.18 7.41 -13.66
N ASN A 76 1.51 6.61 -14.68
CA ASN A 76 2.89 6.41 -15.10
C ASN A 76 3.64 7.72 -15.44
N SER A 77 2.92 8.74 -15.93
CA SER A 77 3.47 10.08 -16.24
C SER A 77 4.06 10.81 -15.03
N TYR A 78 3.75 10.37 -13.80
CA TYR A 78 4.25 10.96 -12.55
C TYR A 78 5.38 10.14 -11.90
N LEU A 79 5.82 9.06 -12.53
CA LEU A 79 6.94 8.28 -12.03
C LEU A 79 8.26 9.02 -12.28
N VAL A 80 9.14 9.00 -11.28
CA VAL A 80 10.50 9.53 -11.42
C VAL A 80 11.46 8.39 -11.74
N LEU A 81 12.46 8.66 -12.58
CA LEU A 81 13.56 7.71 -12.77
C LEU A 81 14.44 7.73 -11.53
N GLN A 82 14.38 6.66 -10.75
CA GLN A 82 15.24 6.49 -9.60
C GLN A 82 16.37 5.53 -9.93
N GLU A 83 17.60 5.97 -9.66
CA GLU A 83 18.76 5.10 -9.74
C GLU A 83 18.79 4.20 -8.50
N LYS A 84 18.78 2.88 -8.73
CA LYS A 84 18.88 1.89 -7.65
C LYS A 84 20.21 1.17 -7.78
N SER A 85 21.04 1.31 -6.75
CA SER A 85 22.31 0.61 -6.61
C SER A 85 22.37 -0.08 -5.26
N GLU A 86 23.04 -1.23 -5.19
CA GLU A 86 23.29 -1.95 -3.93
C GLU A 86 24.36 -1.27 -3.05
N GLY A 87 24.63 0.02 -3.25
CA GLY A 87 25.58 0.78 -2.45
C GLY A 87 27.04 0.35 -2.61
N VAL A 88 27.40 -0.36 -3.68
CA VAL A 88 28.79 -0.75 -3.92
C VAL A 88 29.52 0.43 -4.57
N SER A 89 30.52 0.98 -3.89
CA SER A 89 31.51 1.92 -4.44
C SER A 89 32.39 1.30 -5.53
N ASP A 90 32.13 0.05 -5.92
CA ASP A 90 32.85 -0.70 -6.94
C ASP A 90 32.10 -0.60 -8.29
N PRO A 91 32.65 0.13 -9.27
CA PRO A 91 32.01 0.32 -10.58
C PRO A 91 31.86 -0.98 -11.39
N LYS A 92 32.39 -2.13 -10.93
CA LYS A 92 32.20 -3.45 -11.56
C LYS A 92 31.07 -4.28 -10.96
N LYS A 93 30.47 -3.88 -9.84
CA LYS A 93 29.43 -4.66 -9.11
C LYS A 93 28.09 -3.97 -8.93
N GLY A 94 27.88 -2.80 -9.54
CA GLY A 94 26.57 -2.16 -9.58
C GLY A 94 26.27 -1.76 -11.01
N ASN A 95 25.40 -2.49 -11.71
CA ASN A 95 24.69 -1.91 -12.84
C ASN A 95 23.51 -1.15 -12.24
N PRO A 96 23.57 0.19 -12.09
CA PRO A 96 22.45 0.93 -11.57
C PRO A 96 21.24 0.69 -12.46
N VAL A 97 20.19 0.10 -11.90
CA VAL A 97 18.94 -0.06 -12.62
C VAL A 97 18.17 1.24 -12.44
N ARG A 98 17.94 1.97 -13.53
CA ARG A 98 17.04 3.12 -13.54
C ARG A 98 15.62 2.62 -13.68
N GLU A 99 14.87 2.68 -12.59
CA GLU A 99 13.49 2.19 -12.55
C GLU A 99 12.54 3.36 -12.32
N PRO A 100 11.48 3.49 -13.15
CA PRO A 100 10.36 4.37 -12.85
C PRO A 100 9.78 4.01 -11.49
N SER A 101 9.77 4.97 -10.58
CA SER A 101 9.41 4.79 -9.18
C SER A 101 8.49 5.90 -8.68
N LYS A 102 7.72 5.61 -7.63
CA LYS A 102 6.80 6.53 -6.98
C LYS A 102 7.55 7.32 -5.91
N ASP A 103 7.63 8.64 -6.08
CA ASP A 103 8.26 9.53 -5.11
C ASP A 103 7.22 10.19 -4.21
N LEU A 104 7.23 9.84 -2.92
CA LEU A 104 6.28 10.37 -1.95
C LEU A 104 6.58 11.81 -1.51
N ARG A 105 7.78 12.34 -1.81
CA ARG A 105 8.15 13.73 -1.46
C ARG A 105 7.30 14.77 -2.17
N VAL A 106 6.64 14.39 -3.27
CA VAL A 106 5.66 15.26 -3.95
C VAL A 106 4.45 15.59 -3.06
N PHE A 107 4.16 14.76 -2.06
CA PHE A 107 3.06 14.98 -1.10
C PHE A 107 3.56 15.55 0.22
N ASP A 108 4.74 15.10 0.69
CA ASP A 108 5.35 15.54 1.94
C ASP A 108 6.87 15.42 1.83
N GLU A 109 7.57 16.53 1.62
CA GLU A 109 9.04 16.54 1.41
C GLU A 109 9.81 15.90 2.57
N THR A 110 9.28 16.00 3.80
CA THR A 110 9.87 15.43 5.02
C THR A 110 9.55 13.96 5.22
N LEU A 111 8.62 13.39 4.43
CA LEU A 111 8.12 12.02 4.55
C LEU A 111 7.53 11.68 5.93
N SER A 112 7.05 12.69 6.64
CA SER A 112 6.57 12.60 8.03
C SER A 112 5.10 12.17 8.13
N ARG A 113 4.30 12.43 7.10
CA ARG A 113 2.83 12.26 7.08
C ARG A 113 2.30 11.35 5.97
N VAL A 114 3.17 10.87 5.09
CA VAL A 114 2.79 10.07 3.92
C VAL A 114 3.24 8.62 4.06
N ILE A 115 2.38 7.68 3.68
CA ILE A 115 2.74 6.27 3.48
C ILE A 115 2.25 5.82 2.10
N ILE A 116 2.77 4.69 1.63
CA ILE A 116 2.27 4.04 0.42
C ILE A 116 2.04 2.56 0.66
N VAL A 117 0.91 2.07 0.18
CA VAL A 117 0.55 0.65 0.17
C VAL A 117 0.63 0.18 -1.27
N ASP A 118 1.56 -0.73 -1.56
CA ASP A 118 1.87 -1.15 -2.93
C ASP A 118 2.24 -2.63 -2.96
N ASP A 119 1.89 -3.35 -4.04
CA ASP A 119 2.25 -4.75 -4.21
C ASP A 119 3.61 -4.95 -4.88
N ASN A 120 4.19 -3.89 -5.44
CA ASN A 120 5.44 -3.94 -6.17
C ASN A 120 6.57 -3.16 -5.46
N PRO A 121 7.44 -3.84 -4.69
CA PRO A 121 8.57 -3.20 -4.03
C PRO A 121 9.57 -2.57 -5.03
N THR A 122 9.62 -3.04 -6.28
CA THR A 122 10.51 -2.46 -7.29
C THR A 122 10.01 -1.13 -7.85
N ARG A 123 8.85 -0.62 -7.41
CA ARG A 123 8.39 0.74 -7.76
C ARG A 123 8.59 1.75 -6.64
N LEU A 124 9.20 1.31 -5.54
CA LEU A 124 9.36 2.09 -4.31
C LEU A 124 10.84 2.25 -3.97
N PHE A 125 11.17 3.35 -3.33
CA PHE A 125 12.52 3.59 -2.78
C PHE A 125 12.48 4.24 -1.39
N GLN A 126 11.33 4.78 -0.95
CA GLN A 126 11.10 5.23 0.42
C GLN A 126 10.54 4.09 1.26
N MET A 127 11.34 3.03 1.44
CA MET A 127 10.87 1.79 2.11
C MET A 127 10.44 1.99 3.56
N ARG A 128 10.90 3.06 4.22
CA ARG A 128 10.45 3.52 5.54
C ARG A 128 9.01 4.03 5.55
N ASN A 129 8.43 4.35 4.40
CA ASN A 129 7.05 4.82 4.25
C ASN A 129 6.18 3.81 3.50
N ALA A 130 6.77 2.69 3.07
CA ALA A 130 6.08 1.69 2.26
C ALA A 130 5.57 0.54 3.11
N ARG A 131 4.36 0.09 2.82
CA ARG A 131 3.76 -1.16 3.27
C ARG A 131 3.54 -2.05 2.05
N ILE A 132 4.29 -3.15 1.93
CA ILE A 132 4.05 -4.12 0.86
C ILE A 132 2.71 -4.80 1.05
N PHE A 133 1.85 -4.77 0.04
CA PHE A 133 0.57 -5.45 0.00
C PHE A 133 0.70 -6.74 -0.81
N LYS A 134 0.13 -7.87 -0.36
CA LYS A 134 0.10 -9.06 -1.22
C LYS A 134 -0.79 -8.76 -2.42
N LYS A 135 -0.22 -8.82 -3.62
CA LYS A 135 -0.96 -8.68 -4.88
C LYS A 135 -2.25 -9.49 -4.84
N PHE A 136 -3.36 -8.79 -5.05
CA PHE A 136 -4.68 -9.40 -5.15
C PHE A 136 -4.85 -10.03 -6.53
N GLU A 137 -5.25 -11.30 -6.54
CA GLU A 137 -5.44 -12.08 -7.75
C GLU A 137 -6.89 -12.55 -7.79
N ALA A 138 -7.68 -11.91 -8.66
CA ALA A 138 -9.12 -12.09 -8.74
C ALA A 138 -9.53 -13.54 -9.02
N GLU A 139 -8.83 -14.23 -9.93
CA GLU A 139 -9.15 -15.60 -10.32
C GLU A 139 -8.94 -16.60 -9.18
N PRO A 140 -7.78 -16.65 -8.48
CA PRO A 140 -7.62 -17.44 -7.27
C PRO A 140 -8.68 -17.12 -6.20
N PHE A 141 -9.01 -15.84 -6.00
CA PHE A 141 -10.05 -15.45 -5.04
C PHE A 141 -11.44 -15.99 -5.42
N CYS A 142 -11.81 -15.90 -6.70
CA CYS A 142 -13.13 -16.27 -7.19
C CYS A 142 -13.33 -17.78 -7.36
N THR A 143 -12.24 -18.54 -7.51
CA THR A 143 -12.31 -19.99 -7.80
C THR A 143 -11.87 -20.88 -6.64
N THR A 144 -11.19 -20.34 -5.61
CA THR A 144 -10.75 -21.15 -4.48
C THR A 144 -11.91 -21.74 -3.67
N SER A 145 -11.76 -23.01 -3.27
CA SER A 145 -12.61 -23.68 -2.28
C SER A 145 -11.97 -23.73 -0.89
N ASP A 146 -10.73 -23.26 -0.74
CA ASP A 146 -10.04 -23.19 0.55
C ASP A 146 -10.55 -21.98 1.37
N PRO A 147 -11.25 -22.21 2.50
CA PRO A 147 -11.78 -21.13 3.33
C PRO A 147 -10.68 -20.28 3.99
N ALA A 148 -9.49 -20.85 4.23
CA ALA A 148 -8.37 -20.11 4.80
C ALA A 148 -7.80 -19.12 3.78
N LEU A 149 -7.57 -19.56 2.54
CA LEU A 149 -7.11 -18.69 1.46
C LEU A 149 -8.15 -17.61 1.13
N ARG A 150 -9.44 -17.97 1.07
CA ARG A 150 -10.53 -17.01 0.87
C ARG A 150 -10.52 -15.92 1.94
N ARG A 151 -10.43 -16.33 3.21
CA ARG A 151 -10.35 -15.40 4.35
C ARG A 151 -9.10 -14.53 4.28
N ALA A 152 -7.95 -15.07 3.87
CA ALA A 152 -6.72 -14.28 3.74
C ALA A 152 -6.89 -13.13 2.73
N PHE A 153 -7.53 -13.37 1.59
CA PHE A 153 -7.88 -12.31 0.64
C PHE A 153 -8.88 -11.30 1.22
N GLU A 154 -9.91 -11.78 1.91
CA GLU A 154 -10.95 -10.92 2.51
C GLU A 154 -10.40 -10.03 3.63
N GLN A 155 -9.36 -10.47 4.34
CA GLN A 155 -8.75 -9.74 5.45
C GLN A 155 -7.55 -8.89 5.07
N ALA A 156 -6.99 -9.05 3.86
CA ALA A 156 -5.76 -8.38 3.45
C ALA A 156 -5.86 -6.85 3.56
N LEU A 157 -6.87 -6.23 2.93
CA LEU A 157 -7.07 -4.78 2.99
C LEU A 157 -7.62 -4.29 4.33
N PRO A 158 -8.60 -4.97 4.98
CA PRO A 158 -9.00 -4.63 6.35
C PRO A 158 -7.86 -4.59 7.36
N THR A 159 -6.87 -5.49 7.23
CA THR A 159 -5.68 -5.48 8.09
C THR A 159 -4.89 -4.18 7.92
N VAL A 160 -4.66 -3.73 6.68
CA VAL A 160 -3.98 -2.45 6.42
C VAL A 160 -4.73 -1.28 7.07
N VAL A 161 -6.05 -1.27 7.01
CA VAL A 161 -6.87 -0.22 7.65
C VAL A 161 -6.73 -0.27 9.17
N GLN A 162 -6.71 -1.45 9.78
CA GLN A 162 -6.46 -1.59 11.23
C GLN A 162 -5.07 -1.08 11.62
N GLU A 163 -4.05 -1.33 10.79
CA GLU A 163 -2.69 -0.79 10.98
C GLU A 163 -2.70 0.75 10.94
N LEU A 164 -3.47 1.37 10.03
CA LEU A 164 -3.63 2.82 9.95
C LEU A 164 -4.31 3.39 11.20
N GLU A 165 -5.43 2.82 11.62
CA GLU A 165 -6.16 3.24 12.82
C GLU A 165 -5.31 3.12 14.08
N ASP A 166 -4.55 2.03 14.20
CA ASP A 166 -3.62 1.83 15.30
C ASP A 166 -2.50 2.87 15.33
N SER A 167 -2.01 3.26 14.16
CA SER A 167 -0.97 4.26 14.04
C SER A 167 -1.49 5.67 14.33
N VAL A 168 -2.73 5.99 13.97
CA VAL A 168 -3.36 7.27 14.38
C VAL A 168 -3.49 7.33 15.90
N ARG A 169 -3.94 6.24 16.55
CA ARG A 169 -4.01 6.20 18.02
C ARG A 169 -2.65 6.42 18.68
N ASP A 170 -1.59 5.78 18.17
CA ASP A 170 -0.23 5.96 18.69
C ASP A 170 0.32 7.37 18.42
N MET A 171 0.06 7.90 17.22
CA MET A 171 0.42 9.26 16.83
C MET A 171 -0.16 10.28 17.80
N ASP A 172 -1.46 10.19 18.09
CA ASP A 172 -2.16 11.08 19.02
C ASP A 172 -1.67 10.90 20.46
N ALA A 173 -1.42 9.66 20.89
CA ALA A 173 -0.98 9.36 22.25
C ALA A 173 0.46 9.84 22.53
N ARG A 174 1.36 9.76 21.54
CA ARG A 174 2.79 10.11 21.70
C ARG A 174 3.16 11.48 21.14
N GLY A 175 2.30 12.11 20.35
CA GLY A 175 2.58 13.38 19.69
C GLY A 175 3.70 13.30 18.65
N VAL A 176 3.85 12.16 17.98
CA VAL A 176 4.90 11.92 16.97
C VAL A 176 4.33 12.07 15.55
N PRO A 177 5.17 12.19 14.50
CA PRO A 177 4.69 12.15 13.13
C PRO A 177 4.05 10.80 12.76
N PHE A 178 3.07 10.81 11.87
CA PHE A 178 2.35 9.60 11.44
C PHE A 178 3.29 8.51 10.91
N ALA A 179 4.30 8.86 10.11
CA ALA A 179 5.26 7.91 9.56
C ALA A 179 6.11 7.22 10.65
N GLU A 180 6.30 7.87 11.81
CA GLU A 180 6.94 7.24 12.96
C GLU A 180 5.99 6.29 13.68
N ALA A 181 4.74 6.70 13.94
CA ALA A 181 3.73 5.86 14.55
C ALA A 181 3.39 4.61 13.72
N TYR A 182 3.45 4.74 12.39
CA TYR A 182 3.22 3.68 11.41
C TYR A 182 4.46 2.80 11.15
N LEU A 183 5.64 3.16 11.67
CA LEU A 183 6.90 2.45 11.41
C LEU A 183 6.81 0.92 11.56
N PRO A 184 6.18 0.34 12.62
CA PRO A 184 6.09 -1.12 12.78
C PRO A 184 5.36 -1.82 11.63
N TYR A 185 4.53 -1.11 10.89
CA TYR A 185 3.72 -1.63 9.78
C TYR A 185 4.36 -1.41 8.42
N THR A 186 5.48 -0.70 8.35
CA THR A 186 6.25 -0.56 7.11
C THR A 186 6.92 -1.88 6.74
N SER A 187 7.36 -2.02 5.49
CA SER A 187 8.02 -3.24 5.00
C SER A 187 9.22 -3.65 5.86
N LEU A 188 10.06 -2.69 6.24
CA LEU A 188 11.19 -2.94 7.15
C LEU A 188 10.71 -3.17 8.58
N GLY A 189 9.74 -2.39 9.05
CA GLY A 189 9.16 -2.55 10.39
C GLY A 189 8.57 -3.93 10.62
N GLN A 190 7.88 -4.50 9.63
CA GLN A 190 7.28 -5.83 9.73
C GLN A 190 8.33 -6.94 9.80
N VAL A 191 9.45 -6.80 9.07
CA VAL A 191 10.58 -7.71 9.19
C VAL A 191 11.14 -7.66 10.61
N THR A 192 11.32 -6.47 11.18
CA THR A 192 11.80 -6.30 12.55
C THR A 192 10.81 -6.85 13.58
N VAL A 193 9.50 -6.57 13.43
CA VAL A 193 8.45 -7.11 14.31
C VAL A 193 8.46 -8.64 14.28
N GLN A 194 8.54 -9.23 13.08
CA GLN A 194 8.57 -10.68 12.94
C GLN A 194 9.83 -11.28 13.57
N PHE A 195 11.01 -10.67 13.34
CA PHE A 195 12.26 -11.09 13.98
C PHE A 195 12.16 -11.10 15.51
N LEU A 196 11.55 -10.07 16.11
CA LEU A 196 11.34 -10.01 17.56
C LEU A 196 10.38 -11.09 18.06
N VAL A 197 9.31 -11.38 17.31
CA VAL A 197 8.37 -12.46 17.63
C VAL A 197 9.05 -13.84 17.54
N ASP A 198 9.79 -14.09 16.46
CA ASP A 198 10.47 -15.37 16.21
C ASP A 198 11.59 -15.65 17.22
N SER A 199 12.13 -14.62 17.88
CA SER A 199 13.07 -14.78 18.98
C SER A 199 12.46 -15.45 20.23
N GLY A 200 11.13 -15.56 20.31
CA GLY A 200 10.40 -16.12 21.44
C GLY A 200 10.27 -15.20 22.65
N GLY A 201 10.87 -14.01 22.62
CA GLY A 201 10.82 -13.03 23.73
C GLY A 201 9.63 -12.06 23.68
N PHE A 202 8.96 -11.96 22.53
CA PHE A 202 7.89 -10.99 22.29
C PHE A 202 6.66 -11.68 21.68
N ASP A 203 5.48 -11.31 22.16
CA ASP A 203 4.29 -11.41 21.33
C ASP A 203 4.25 -10.25 20.31
N ARG A 204 3.35 -10.33 19.33
CA ARG A 204 3.28 -9.34 18.25
C ARG A 204 3.00 -7.92 18.77
N ALA A 205 2.15 -7.76 19.79
CA ALA A 205 1.81 -6.44 20.33
C ALA A 205 3.02 -5.81 21.04
N ARG A 206 3.74 -6.60 21.84
CA ARG A 206 4.97 -6.17 22.49
C ARG A 206 6.08 -5.87 21.49
N ALA A 207 6.17 -6.61 20.38
CA ALA A 207 7.12 -6.33 19.31
C ALA A 207 6.82 -5.00 18.58
N ILE A 208 5.56 -4.71 18.29
CA ILE A 208 5.13 -3.40 17.74
C ILE A 208 5.53 -2.27 18.67
N GLU A 209 5.16 -2.38 19.95
CA GLU A 209 5.48 -1.35 20.95
C GLU A 209 6.99 -1.16 21.10
N TYR A 210 7.75 -2.25 21.05
CA TYR A 210 9.20 -2.19 21.07
C TYR A 210 9.76 -1.40 19.89
N VAL A 211 9.28 -1.65 18.67
CA VAL A 211 9.69 -0.91 17.47
C VAL A 211 9.36 0.58 17.59
N ARG A 212 8.17 0.93 18.11
CA ARG A 212 7.79 2.34 18.36
C ARG A 212 8.73 3.06 19.32
N ARG A 213 9.20 2.37 20.36
CA ARG A 213 10.14 2.92 21.35
C ARG A 213 11.58 2.91 20.88
N HIS A 214 11.94 2.05 19.93
CA HIS A 214 13.31 1.84 19.46
C HIS A 214 13.36 1.86 17.93
N PRO A 215 12.98 2.97 17.26
CA PRO A 215 12.85 3.02 15.80
C PRO A 215 14.18 2.78 15.07
N LYS A 216 15.31 3.05 15.74
CA LYS A 216 16.68 2.76 15.26
C LYS A 216 16.97 1.29 14.98
N VAL A 217 16.19 0.37 15.54
CA VAL A 217 16.29 -1.08 15.25
C VAL A 217 15.77 -1.41 13.85
N VAL A 218 14.89 -0.56 13.27
CA VAL A 218 14.38 -0.74 11.91
C VAL A 218 15.30 -0.10 10.88
N ASP A 219 15.69 1.16 11.10
CA ASP A 219 16.68 1.87 10.28
C ASP A 219 17.58 2.72 11.21
N PRO A 220 18.92 2.51 11.21
CA PRO A 220 19.84 3.29 12.04
C PRO A 220 19.81 4.81 11.82
N ARG A 221 19.19 5.29 10.73
CA ARG A 221 19.05 6.71 10.39
C ARG A 221 17.91 7.43 11.14
N TYR A 222 17.24 6.76 12.08
CA TYR A 222 16.26 7.36 13.00
C TYR A 222 16.91 8.14 14.16
#